data_AF-A0A925VE31-F1
#
_entry.id   AF-A0A925VE31-F1
#
_cell.length_a   1.000
_cell.length_b   1.000
_cell.length_c   1.000
_cell.angle_alpha   90.00
_cell.angle_beta   90.00
_cell.angle_gamma   90.00
#
_symmetry.space_group_name_H-M   'P 1'
#
loop_
_entity.id
_entity.type
_entity.pdbx_description
1 polymer ?
#
loop_
_entity_poly.entity_id
_entity_poly.type
_entity_poly.pdbx_seq_one_letter_code
_entity_poly.pdbx_strand_id
1 'polypeptide(L)'
;MALALRILVVCVLSLSIGCAGGSRNGPPPVPSRARGQAIEPELEQAIASWHDADDLEPLRAWVKRHPQHAAAELWREVVALHSYESGEPGQEPGDDQLRSIAREYPETLAGQVATITLVGDRLGSLYAAVPGLLATDFLDGGDAWTRAEDGTKVADVDLSTLAERHGTPIRDAMAQAMLGDRCSATMGYCNWWVARYPSDPRTASIATEIAQTWYRRGHPHWEGGRHARCAYRCAKECRERATPLDDGCYAPCYSTC
;
A
#
# COMPACT_ATOMS: atom_id res chain seq x y z
N MET A 1 16.56 -22.07 2.97
CA MET A 1 16.35 -20.67 3.39
C MET A 1 16.58 -20.57 4.89
N ALA A 2 17.84 -20.38 5.31
CA ALA A 2 18.22 -20.24 6.71
C ALA A 2 19.04 -18.95 6.82
N LEU A 3 18.34 -17.81 6.83
CA LEU A 3 18.99 -16.50 6.94
C LEU A 3 18.02 -15.44 7.52
N ALA A 4 17.37 -15.75 8.64
CA ALA A 4 16.49 -14.79 9.33
C ALA A 4 16.61 -14.83 10.86
N LEU A 5 17.64 -15.49 11.41
CA LEU A 5 17.74 -15.74 12.86
C LEU A 5 19.02 -15.14 13.51
N ARG A 6 19.45 -13.94 13.09
CA ARG A 6 20.68 -13.31 13.64
C ARG A 6 20.60 -11.83 14.02
N ILE A 7 19.43 -11.20 14.04
CA ILE A 7 19.31 -9.76 14.38
C ILE A 7 18.73 -9.52 15.80
N LEU A 8 18.50 -10.58 16.58
CA LEU A 8 17.77 -10.50 17.85
C LEU A 8 18.67 -10.77 19.07
N VAL A 9 19.81 -10.07 19.22
CA VAL A 9 20.67 -10.21 20.43
C VAL A 9 21.35 -8.92 20.95
N VAL A 10 21.36 -7.78 20.25
CA VAL A 10 22.32 -6.69 20.60
C VAL A 10 21.78 -5.49 21.42
N CYS A 11 20.48 -5.34 21.69
CA CYS A 11 19.97 -4.10 22.32
C CYS A 11 19.48 -4.16 23.79
N VAL A 12 19.91 -5.14 24.61
CA VAL A 12 19.42 -5.27 26.01
C VAL A 12 20.44 -4.84 27.08
N LEU A 13 21.65 -4.39 26.73
CA LEU A 13 22.68 -4.07 27.73
C LEU A 13 23.15 -2.62 27.57
N SER A 14 22.42 -1.65 28.15
CA SER A 14 22.96 -0.36 28.65
C SER A 14 21.84 0.58 29.14
N LEU A 15 21.35 0.42 30.38
CA LEU A 15 20.78 1.54 31.14
C LEU A 15 20.82 1.22 32.63
N SER A 16 21.97 1.52 33.22
CA SER A 16 22.15 1.65 34.66
C SER A 16 22.82 2.99 34.94
N ILE A 17 22.34 3.65 35.99
CA ILE A 17 22.93 4.75 36.79
C ILE A 17 22.25 6.12 36.63
N GLY A 18 21.66 6.60 37.72
CA GLY A 18 21.43 8.03 37.98
C GLY A 18 20.43 8.36 39.09
N CYS A 19 20.73 8.01 40.36
CA CYS A 19 20.01 8.54 41.53
C CYS A 19 20.71 9.81 42.08
N ALA A 20 20.00 10.95 42.13
CA ALA A 20 20.15 12.10 43.05
C ALA A 20 19.14 13.17 42.57
N GLY A 21 18.29 13.87 43.33
CA GLY A 21 18.27 14.26 44.75
C GLY A 21 17.88 15.75 44.77
N GLY A 22 16.72 16.13 45.32
CA GLY A 22 16.31 17.54 45.41
C GLY A 22 14.89 17.77 45.91
N SER A 23 14.71 17.91 47.22
CA SER A 23 13.45 18.22 47.90
C SER A 23 13.10 19.71 47.78
N ARG A 24 11.85 20.02 47.40
CA ARG A 24 11.18 21.31 47.70
C ARG A 24 9.72 21.06 48.08
N ASN A 25 9.39 21.51 49.29
CA ASN A 25 8.10 21.42 49.94
C ASN A 25 7.00 22.17 49.16
N GLY A 26 5.98 21.43 48.72
CA GLY A 26 4.65 21.93 48.38
C GLY A 26 3.61 21.00 49.01
N PRO A 27 2.42 21.50 49.41
CA PRO A 27 1.38 20.64 49.97
C PRO A 27 0.98 19.56 48.96
N PRO A 28 0.70 18.32 49.38
CA PRO A 28 0.55 17.20 48.46
C PRO A 28 -0.71 17.38 47.60
N PRO A 29 -0.64 17.24 46.27
CA PRO A 29 -1.81 16.85 45.51
C PRO A 29 -2.10 15.37 45.81
N VAL A 30 -3.15 15.10 46.58
CA VAL A 30 -3.81 13.78 46.62
C VAL A 30 -5.05 13.93 45.74
N PRO A 31 -5.20 13.18 44.62
CA PRO A 31 -5.00 11.73 44.55
C PRO A 31 -4.27 11.24 43.27
N SER A 32 -3.06 10.68 43.41
CA SER A 32 -2.50 9.79 42.35
C SER A 32 -2.24 8.36 42.85
N ARG A 33 -2.01 8.15 44.15
CA ARG A 33 -1.76 6.81 44.72
C ARG A 33 -2.96 5.87 44.67
N ALA A 34 -4.18 6.35 44.94
CA ALA A 34 -5.38 5.50 44.92
C ALA A 34 -5.76 5.05 43.49
N ARG A 35 -5.46 5.87 42.46
CA ARG A 35 -5.62 5.46 41.06
C ARG A 35 -4.56 4.44 40.65
N GLY A 36 -3.29 4.67 40.97
CA GLY A 36 -2.22 3.69 40.69
C GLY A 36 -2.42 2.34 41.39
N GLN A 37 -2.94 2.33 42.62
CA GLN A 37 -3.20 1.10 43.38
C GLN A 37 -4.40 0.28 42.89
N ALA A 38 -5.37 0.89 42.21
CA ALA A 38 -6.52 0.18 41.65
C ALA A 38 -6.24 -0.38 40.24
N ILE A 39 -5.27 0.21 39.52
CA ILE A 39 -4.93 -0.19 38.15
C ILE A 39 -4.17 -1.53 38.11
N GLU A 40 -3.30 -1.79 39.08
CA GLU A 40 -2.54 -3.04 39.17
C GLU A 40 -3.40 -4.30 39.36
N PRO A 41 -4.32 -4.39 40.35
CA PRO A 41 -5.16 -5.58 40.52
C PRO A 41 -6.11 -5.81 39.35
N GLU A 42 -6.50 -4.74 38.66
CA GLU A 42 -7.30 -4.84 37.44
C GLU A 42 -6.51 -5.42 36.27
N LEU A 43 -5.24 -5.01 36.11
CA LEU A 43 -4.33 -5.58 35.13
C LEU A 43 -4.03 -7.06 35.45
N GLU A 44 -3.73 -7.38 36.71
CA GLU A 44 -3.52 -8.77 37.16
C GLU A 44 -4.73 -9.66 36.86
N GLN A 45 -5.95 -9.16 37.08
CA GLN A 45 -7.17 -9.88 36.75
C GLN A 45 -7.34 -10.09 35.24
N ALA A 46 -7.04 -9.07 34.42
CA ALA A 46 -7.09 -9.21 32.97
C ALA A 46 -6.07 -10.23 32.44
N ILE A 47 -4.85 -10.24 33.01
CA ILE A 47 -3.80 -11.20 32.70
C ILE A 47 -4.21 -12.62 33.09
N ALA A 48 -4.78 -12.79 34.28
CA ALA A 48 -5.28 -14.09 34.74
C ALA A 48 -6.38 -14.63 33.81
N SER A 49 -7.33 -13.78 33.41
CA SER A 49 -8.39 -14.17 32.47
C SER A 49 -7.85 -14.68 31.14
N TRP A 50 -6.82 -14.02 30.60
CA TRP A 50 -6.16 -14.47 29.39
C TRP A 50 -5.43 -15.81 29.60
N HIS A 51 -4.63 -15.95 30.66
CA HIS A 51 -3.90 -17.21 30.90
C HIS A 51 -4.82 -18.40 31.21
N ASP A 52 -5.93 -18.18 31.91
CA ASP A 52 -6.80 -19.27 32.39
C ASP A 52 -7.88 -19.65 31.37
N ALA A 53 -8.36 -18.69 30.57
CA ALA A 53 -9.51 -18.88 29.69
C ALA A 53 -9.24 -18.51 28.22
N ASP A 54 -8.02 -18.12 27.87
CA ASP A 54 -7.65 -17.56 26.55
C ASP A 54 -8.53 -16.36 26.16
N ASP A 55 -9.05 -15.65 27.16
CA ASP A 55 -9.90 -14.48 26.95
C ASP A 55 -9.06 -13.20 26.97
N LEU A 56 -8.80 -12.67 25.76
CA LEU A 56 -8.03 -11.45 25.55
C LEU A 56 -8.85 -10.17 25.77
N GLU A 57 -10.18 -10.24 25.80
CA GLU A 57 -11.04 -9.05 25.84
C GLU A 57 -10.85 -8.18 27.10
N PRO A 58 -10.68 -8.74 28.32
CA PRO A 58 -10.35 -7.95 29.49
C PRO A 58 -9.05 -7.15 29.32
N LEU A 59 -8.04 -7.75 28.69
CA LEU A 59 -6.75 -7.11 28.45
C LEU A 59 -6.87 -6.04 27.36
N ARG A 60 -7.62 -6.30 26.28
CA ARG A 60 -7.98 -5.32 25.23
C ARG A 60 -8.68 -4.10 25.83
N ALA A 61 -9.65 -4.32 26.72
CA ALA A 61 -10.39 -3.27 27.39
C ALA A 61 -9.51 -2.46 28.37
N TRP A 62 -8.56 -3.13 29.03
CA TRP A 62 -7.64 -2.48 29.95
C TRP A 62 -6.66 -1.55 29.21
N VAL A 63 -5.98 -2.03 28.15
CA VAL A 63 -5.01 -1.20 27.41
C VAL A 63 -5.65 0.04 26.77
N LYS A 64 -6.91 -0.08 26.34
CA LYS A 64 -7.71 1.02 25.79
C LYS A 64 -8.06 2.09 26.83
N ARG A 65 -8.35 1.67 28.07
CA ARG A 65 -8.69 2.60 29.17
C ARG A 65 -7.47 3.26 29.79
N HIS A 66 -6.29 2.65 29.68
CA HIS A 66 -5.07 3.11 30.34
C HIS A 66 -3.92 3.42 29.36
N PRO A 67 -4.12 4.26 28.32
CA PRO A 67 -3.13 4.47 27.25
C PRO A 67 -1.83 5.15 27.72
N GLN A 68 -1.80 5.73 28.92
CA GLN A 68 -0.61 6.39 29.48
C GLN A 68 0.08 5.55 30.57
N HIS A 69 -0.42 4.35 30.88
CA HIS A 69 0.20 3.50 31.88
C HIS A 69 1.52 2.92 31.37
N ALA A 70 2.54 2.84 32.22
CA ALA A 70 3.86 2.35 31.84
C ALA A 70 3.83 0.93 31.25
N ALA A 71 2.94 0.07 31.77
CA ALA A 71 2.74 -1.29 31.26
C ALA A 71 1.88 -1.36 29.99
N ALA A 72 1.16 -0.29 29.60
CA ALA A 72 0.21 -0.35 28.49
C ALA A 72 0.88 -0.57 27.14
N GLU A 73 2.12 -0.12 26.95
CA GLU A 73 2.88 -0.36 25.72
C GLU A 73 3.13 -1.86 25.52
N LEU A 74 3.69 -2.53 26.55
CA LEU A 74 3.93 -3.97 26.52
C LEU A 74 2.63 -4.75 26.28
N TRP A 75 1.56 -4.41 27.00
CA TRP A 75 0.30 -5.15 26.87
C TRP A 75 -0.44 -4.88 25.56
N ARG A 76 -0.27 -3.70 24.94
CA ARG A 76 -0.75 -3.48 23.56
C ARG A 76 -0.05 -4.39 22.59
N GLU A 77 1.27 -4.58 22.73
CA GLU A 77 2.01 -5.51 21.89
C GLU A 77 1.48 -6.95 22.06
N VAL A 78 1.27 -7.41 23.31
CA VAL A 78 0.72 -8.74 23.58
C VAL A 78 -0.67 -8.90 22.95
N VAL A 79 -1.56 -7.91 23.11
CA VAL A 79 -2.91 -7.95 22.52
C VAL A 79 -2.84 -7.98 21.00
N ALA A 80 -1.95 -7.19 20.40
CA ALA A 80 -1.80 -7.10 18.95
C ALA A 80 -1.20 -8.39 18.35
N LEU A 81 -0.17 -8.97 19.00
CA LEU A 81 0.43 -10.25 18.59
C LEU A 81 -0.57 -11.40 18.70
N HIS A 82 -1.29 -11.50 19.82
CA HIS A 82 -2.30 -12.56 19.96
C HIS A 82 -3.44 -12.37 18.96
N SER A 83 -3.85 -11.13 18.69
CA SER A 83 -4.81 -10.84 17.63
C SER A 83 -4.28 -11.18 16.24
N TYR A 84 -2.97 -11.20 16.01
CA TYR A 84 -2.34 -11.62 14.75
C TYR A 84 -2.29 -13.14 14.62
N GLU A 85 -2.06 -13.85 15.74
CA GLU A 85 -1.86 -15.30 15.80
C GLU A 85 -3.16 -16.10 15.98
N SER A 86 -4.31 -15.46 16.22
CA SER A 86 -5.58 -16.12 16.56
C SER A 86 -6.21 -16.99 15.45
N GLY A 87 -5.55 -17.14 14.31
CA GLY A 87 -5.93 -18.09 13.26
C GLY A 87 -5.57 -19.54 13.58
N GLU A 88 -5.97 -20.48 12.73
CA GLU A 88 -5.51 -21.86 12.86
C GLU A 88 -3.98 -21.93 12.68
N PRO A 89 -3.27 -22.87 13.35
CA PRO A 89 -1.85 -23.03 13.16
C PRO A 89 -1.48 -23.24 11.67
N GLY A 90 -0.70 -22.31 11.12
CA GLY A 90 -0.29 -22.32 9.71
C GLY A 90 -1.25 -21.61 8.75
N GLN A 91 -2.36 -21.06 9.24
CA GLN A 91 -3.22 -20.15 8.50
C GLN A 91 -2.70 -18.72 8.64
N GLU A 92 -2.50 -18.05 7.51
CA GLU A 92 -2.15 -16.62 7.52
C GLU A 92 -3.35 -15.78 7.96
N PRO A 93 -3.13 -14.69 8.71
CA PRO A 93 -4.19 -13.78 9.10
C PRO A 93 -4.86 -13.15 7.87
N GLY A 94 -6.18 -13.08 7.87
CA GLY A 94 -6.93 -12.49 6.76
C GLY A 94 -6.81 -10.97 6.70
N ASP A 95 -7.04 -10.37 5.52
CA ASP A 95 -6.96 -8.92 5.31
C ASP A 95 -7.77 -8.10 6.34
N ASP A 96 -8.97 -8.56 6.71
CA ASP A 96 -9.82 -7.87 7.70
C ASP A 96 -9.18 -7.81 9.09
N GLN A 97 -8.55 -8.91 9.49
CA GLN A 97 -7.83 -9.03 10.75
C GLN A 97 -6.58 -8.14 10.73
N LEU A 98 -5.79 -8.20 9.66
CA LEU A 98 -4.62 -7.33 9.49
C LEU A 98 -5.00 -5.85 9.51
N ARG A 99 -6.09 -5.46 8.83
CA ARG A 99 -6.60 -4.08 8.82
C ARG A 99 -7.03 -3.64 10.22
N SER A 100 -7.65 -4.53 10.99
CA SER A 100 -8.02 -4.25 12.38
C SER A 100 -6.78 -4.00 13.24
N ILE A 101 -5.77 -4.87 13.16
CA ILE A 101 -4.54 -4.75 13.95
C ILE A 101 -3.76 -3.49 13.57
N ALA A 102 -3.56 -3.23 12.28
CA ALA A 102 -2.86 -2.04 11.78
C ALA A 102 -3.56 -0.74 12.23
N ARG A 103 -4.89 -0.74 12.35
CA ARG A 103 -5.67 0.44 12.77
C ARG A 103 -5.69 0.62 14.28
N GLU A 104 -5.85 -0.46 15.05
CA GLU A 104 -5.99 -0.40 16.50
C GLU A 104 -4.65 -0.29 17.23
N TYR A 105 -3.58 -0.83 16.65
CA TYR A 105 -2.26 -0.93 17.26
C TYR A 105 -1.10 -0.52 16.33
N PRO A 106 -1.18 0.64 15.63
CA PRO A 106 -0.20 1.02 14.60
C PRO A 106 1.24 1.12 15.12
N GLU A 107 1.43 1.42 16.40
CA GLU A 107 2.75 1.55 17.03
C GLU A 107 3.41 0.21 17.41
N THR A 108 2.64 -0.88 17.49
CA THR A 108 3.13 -2.21 17.88
C THR A 108 3.88 -2.88 16.73
N LEU A 109 4.75 -3.85 17.04
CA LEU A 109 5.41 -4.68 16.02
C LEU A 109 4.36 -5.44 15.21
N ALA A 110 3.35 -6.02 15.84
CA ALA A 110 2.25 -6.68 15.15
C ALA A 110 1.50 -5.74 14.18
N GLY A 111 1.20 -4.50 14.60
CA GLY A 111 0.57 -3.49 13.74
C GLY A 111 1.45 -3.02 12.59
N GLN A 112 2.75 -2.88 12.82
CA GLN A 112 3.73 -2.57 11.78
C GLN A 112 3.85 -3.73 10.77
N VAL A 113 3.93 -4.97 11.24
CA VAL A 113 3.96 -6.16 10.38
C VAL A 113 2.66 -6.27 9.57
N ALA A 114 1.49 -6.10 10.20
CA ALA A 114 0.21 -6.10 9.50
C ALA A 114 0.14 -5.03 8.40
N THR A 115 0.62 -3.82 8.70
CA THR A 115 0.73 -2.73 7.72
C THR A 115 1.66 -3.12 6.58
N ILE A 116 2.84 -3.67 6.87
CA ILE A 116 3.82 -4.09 5.85
C ILE A 116 3.24 -5.17 4.96
N THR A 117 2.54 -6.16 5.51
CA THR A 117 1.91 -7.24 4.73
C THR A 117 0.86 -6.67 3.77
N LEU A 118 -0.11 -5.89 4.30
CA LEU A 118 -1.16 -5.28 3.49
C LEU A 118 -0.62 -4.38 2.37
N VAL A 119 0.39 -3.56 2.69
CA VAL A 119 1.00 -2.65 1.72
C VAL A 119 1.86 -3.42 0.73
N GLY A 120 2.57 -4.45 1.18
CA GLY A 120 3.39 -5.34 0.36
C GLY A 120 2.58 -6.02 -0.74
N ASP A 121 1.41 -6.56 -0.41
CA ASP A 121 0.53 -7.22 -1.37
C ASP A 121 -0.05 -6.24 -2.40
N ARG A 122 -0.39 -5.02 -1.96
CA ARG A 122 -0.86 -3.96 -2.86
C ARG A 122 0.25 -3.46 -3.78
N LEU A 123 1.46 -3.27 -3.25
CA LEU A 123 2.64 -2.96 -4.08
C LEU A 123 2.91 -4.09 -5.07
N GLY A 124 2.83 -5.36 -4.64
CA GLY A 124 2.97 -6.52 -5.52
C GLY A 124 1.97 -6.48 -6.68
N SER A 125 0.72 -6.11 -6.40
CA SER A 125 -0.33 -5.95 -7.41
C SER A 125 -0.03 -4.82 -8.40
N LEU A 126 0.62 -3.73 -7.96
CA LEU A 126 1.09 -2.67 -8.87
C LEU A 126 2.08 -3.21 -9.90
N TYR A 127 3.02 -4.06 -9.48
CA TYR A 127 4.03 -4.65 -10.36
C TYR A 127 3.47 -5.75 -11.27
N ALA A 128 2.51 -6.54 -10.77
CA ALA A 128 1.93 -7.66 -11.52
C ALA A 128 1.06 -7.21 -12.71
N ALA A 129 0.44 -6.03 -12.60
CA ALA A 129 -0.53 -5.53 -13.56
C ALA A 129 0.02 -4.40 -14.46
N VAL A 130 1.34 -4.35 -14.68
CA VAL A 130 1.96 -3.29 -15.51
C VAL A 130 1.88 -3.62 -17.02
N PRO A 131 1.43 -2.67 -17.88
CA PRO A 131 0.84 -1.38 -17.55
C PRO A 131 -0.63 -1.54 -17.13
N GLY A 132 -1.08 -0.73 -16.16
CA GLY A 132 -2.41 -0.85 -15.59
C GLY A 132 -2.85 0.42 -14.87
N LEU A 133 -4.15 0.58 -14.66
CA LEU A 133 -4.74 1.79 -14.08
C LEU A 133 -4.20 2.09 -12.68
N LEU A 134 -3.97 1.08 -11.84
CA LEU A 134 -3.42 1.28 -10.50
C LEU A 134 -1.97 1.77 -10.53
N ALA A 135 -1.16 1.28 -11.46
CA ALA A 135 0.22 1.76 -11.65
C ALA A 135 0.23 3.21 -12.15
N THR A 136 -0.68 3.57 -13.06
CA THR A 136 -0.87 4.96 -13.50
C THR A 136 -1.31 5.87 -12.36
N ASP A 137 -2.33 5.47 -11.60
CA ASP A 137 -2.82 6.21 -10.42
C ASP A 137 -1.68 6.45 -9.42
N PHE A 138 -0.93 5.41 -9.05
CA PHE A 138 0.25 5.52 -8.19
C PHE A 138 1.27 6.54 -8.71
N LEU A 139 1.61 6.47 -10.00
CA LEU A 139 2.59 7.37 -10.63
C LEU A 139 2.09 8.81 -10.79
N ASP A 140 0.77 9.02 -10.80
CA ASP A 140 0.13 10.33 -10.76
C ASP A 140 -0.08 10.85 -9.33
N GLY A 141 0.35 10.10 -8.31
CA GLY A 141 0.25 10.47 -6.90
C GLY A 141 -1.11 10.17 -6.27
N GLY A 142 -1.92 9.34 -6.93
CA GLY A 142 -3.18 8.85 -6.42
C GLY A 142 -3.02 7.81 -5.31
N ASP A 143 -4.13 7.52 -4.64
CA ASP A 143 -4.21 6.60 -3.50
C ASP A 143 -5.14 5.40 -3.74
N ALA A 144 -5.65 5.22 -4.96
CA ALA A 144 -6.65 4.19 -5.26
C ALA A 144 -6.12 2.76 -5.00
N TRP A 145 -4.84 2.54 -5.28
CA TRP A 145 -4.14 1.29 -5.01
C TRP A 145 -4.00 0.96 -3.51
N THR A 146 -4.15 1.94 -2.62
CA THR A 146 -4.19 1.74 -1.16
C THR A 146 -5.58 1.44 -0.63
N ARG A 147 -6.58 1.27 -1.49
CA ARG A 147 -7.97 1.04 -1.08
C ARG A 147 -8.35 -0.42 -1.29
N ALA A 148 -9.08 -0.95 -0.32
CA ALA A 148 -9.79 -2.22 -0.48
C ALA A 148 -11.02 -2.04 -1.40
N GLU A 149 -11.67 -3.14 -1.76
CA GLU A 149 -12.84 -3.13 -2.65
C GLU A 149 -14.01 -2.30 -2.09
N ASP A 150 -14.14 -2.23 -0.77
CA ASP A 150 -15.11 -1.41 -0.04
C ASP A 150 -14.74 0.09 0.00
N GLY A 151 -13.62 0.48 -0.61
CA GLY A 151 -13.11 1.86 -0.67
C GLY A 151 -12.33 2.32 0.57
N THR A 152 -12.22 1.48 1.60
CA THR A 152 -11.46 1.80 2.82
C THR A 152 -9.96 1.71 2.56
N LYS A 153 -9.18 2.60 3.19
CA LYS A 153 -7.72 2.53 3.12
C LYS A 153 -7.22 1.28 3.85
N VAL A 154 -6.31 0.55 3.20
CA VAL A 154 -5.70 -0.68 3.75
C VAL A 154 -4.79 -0.37 4.94
N ALA A 155 -4.08 0.76 4.89
CA ALA A 155 -3.27 1.26 5.99
C ALA A 155 -3.03 2.77 5.82
N ASP A 156 -2.68 3.45 6.92
CA ASP A 156 -2.22 4.83 6.87
C ASP A 156 -0.72 4.83 6.55
N VAL A 157 -0.39 5.04 5.28
CA VAL A 157 0.98 5.01 4.79
C VAL A 157 1.39 6.36 4.22
N ASP A 158 2.67 6.66 4.36
CA ASP A 158 3.28 7.79 3.67
C ASP A 158 3.45 7.47 2.19
N LEU A 159 2.49 7.94 1.39
CA LEU A 159 2.49 7.81 -0.06
C LEU A 159 3.72 8.44 -0.71
N SER A 160 4.28 9.50 -0.12
CA SER A 160 5.44 10.20 -0.69
C SER A 160 6.70 9.34 -0.57
N THR A 161 6.94 8.77 0.62
CA THR A 161 8.03 7.81 0.86
C THR A 161 7.92 6.59 -0.07
N LEU A 162 6.70 6.07 -0.28
CA LEU A 162 6.49 4.95 -1.19
C LEU A 162 6.71 5.34 -2.66
N ALA A 163 6.26 6.53 -3.08
CA ALA A 163 6.49 7.05 -4.42
C ALA A 163 7.98 7.26 -4.72
N GLU A 164 8.76 7.77 -3.76
CA GLU A 164 10.22 7.91 -3.90
C GLU A 164 10.91 6.56 -4.11
N ARG A 165 10.49 5.54 -3.35
CA ARG A 165 11.10 4.21 -3.39
C ARG A 165 10.69 3.38 -4.59
N HIS A 166 9.41 3.42 -4.97
CA HIS A 166 8.82 2.52 -5.97
C HIS A 166 8.47 3.20 -7.29
N GLY A 167 8.43 4.53 -7.35
CA GLY A 167 8.07 5.30 -8.54
C GLY A 167 8.98 5.02 -9.73
N THR A 168 10.31 5.04 -9.53
CA THR A 168 11.25 4.75 -10.62
C THR A 168 11.14 3.29 -11.11
N PRO A 169 11.19 2.26 -10.24
CA PRO A 169 11.02 0.88 -10.66
C PRO A 169 9.70 0.60 -11.41
N ILE A 170 8.56 1.13 -10.93
CA ILE A 170 7.25 0.94 -11.58
C ILE A 170 7.24 1.65 -12.94
N ARG A 171 7.74 2.88 -13.00
CA ARG A 171 7.90 3.62 -14.26
C ARG A 171 8.76 2.84 -15.26
N ASP A 172 9.84 2.22 -14.81
CA ASP A 172 10.73 1.44 -15.66
C ASP A 172 10.07 0.17 -16.20
N ALA A 173 9.37 -0.57 -15.34
CA ALA A 173 8.57 -1.72 -15.74
C ALA A 173 7.49 -1.32 -16.76
N MET A 174 6.86 -0.16 -16.57
CA MET A 174 5.80 0.36 -17.44
C MET A 174 6.33 0.69 -18.84
N ALA A 175 7.46 1.40 -18.93
CA ALA A 175 8.11 1.64 -20.22
C ALA A 175 8.51 0.33 -20.92
N GLN A 176 9.08 -0.62 -20.16
CA GLN A 176 9.52 -1.89 -20.73
C GLN A 176 8.33 -2.69 -21.28
N ALA A 177 7.22 -2.76 -20.53
CA ALA A 177 6.01 -3.46 -20.96
C ALA A 177 5.40 -2.82 -22.21
N MET A 178 5.28 -1.49 -22.24
CA MET A 178 4.77 -0.74 -23.40
C MET A 178 5.64 -0.90 -24.65
N LEU A 179 6.97 -0.86 -24.51
CA LEU A 179 7.90 -1.09 -25.61
C LEU A 179 7.90 -2.56 -26.06
N GLY A 180 7.77 -3.50 -25.13
CA GLY A 180 7.64 -4.93 -25.43
C GLY A 180 6.37 -5.26 -26.21
N ASP A 181 5.24 -4.66 -25.83
CA ASP A 181 3.97 -4.73 -26.57
C ASP A 181 3.98 -3.87 -27.85
N ARG A 182 4.98 -3.00 -28.02
CA ARG A 182 5.05 -2.03 -29.13
C ARG A 182 3.79 -1.15 -29.20
N CYS A 183 3.21 -0.84 -28.04
CA CYS A 183 1.98 -0.08 -27.90
C CYS A 183 0.80 -0.66 -28.71
N SER A 184 0.76 -1.98 -28.92
CA SER A 184 -0.25 -2.65 -29.74
C SER A 184 -1.57 -2.85 -28.98
N ALA A 185 -1.51 -3.31 -27.74
CA ALA A 185 -2.61 -3.47 -26.81
C ALA A 185 -2.58 -2.41 -25.69
N THR A 186 -1.45 -1.73 -25.49
CA THR A 186 -1.26 -0.76 -24.40
C THR A 186 -1.25 0.69 -24.89
N MET A 187 -1.95 1.01 -26.00
CA MET A 187 -1.80 2.31 -26.66
C MET A 187 -2.28 3.48 -25.78
N GLY A 188 -3.37 3.30 -25.02
CA GLY A 188 -3.82 4.30 -24.05
C GLY A 188 -2.73 4.68 -23.04
N TYR A 189 -2.01 3.69 -22.51
CA TYR A 189 -0.89 3.89 -21.59
C TYR A 189 0.32 4.54 -22.27
N CYS A 190 0.61 4.18 -23.52
CA CYS A 190 1.69 4.83 -24.28
C CYS A 190 1.39 6.32 -24.51
N ASN A 191 0.14 6.67 -24.86
CA ASN A 191 -0.27 8.06 -25.01
C ASN A 191 -0.14 8.82 -23.69
N TRP A 192 -0.59 8.21 -22.58
CA TRP A 192 -0.42 8.77 -21.24
C TRP A 192 1.06 9.00 -20.91
N TRP A 193 1.93 8.04 -21.19
CA TRP A 193 3.36 8.16 -20.93
C TRP A 193 3.99 9.35 -21.66
N VAL A 194 3.72 9.49 -22.96
CA VAL A 194 4.28 10.58 -23.77
C VAL A 194 3.85 11.95 -23.24
N ALA A 195 2.60 12.07 -22.80
CA ALA A 195 2.10 13.29 -22.19
C ALA A 195 2.72 13.55 -20.80
N ARG A 196 2.85 12.50 -19.98
CA ARG A 196 3.26 12.60 -18.58
C ARG A 196 4.77 12.74 -18.38
N TYR A 197 5.57 12.09 -19.21
CA TYR A 197 7.03 12.02 -19.10
C TYR A 197 7.72 12.47 -20.39
N PRO A 198 7.51 13.71 -20.86
CA PRO A 198 8.07 14.19 -22.13
C PRO A 198 9.61 14.19 -22.14
N SER A 199 10.24 14.29 -20.98
CA SER A 199 11.70 14.33 -20.82
C SER A 199 12.34 12.96 -20.57
N ASP A 200 11.57 11.89 -20.42
CA ASP A 200 12.15 10.55 -20.24
C ASP A 200 12.81 10.09 -21.56
N PRO A 201 14.04 9.54 -21.53
CA PRO A 201 14.76 9.15 -22.74
C PRO A 201 14.04 8.09 -23.59
N ARG A 202 13.13 7.31 -22.99
CA ARG A 202 12.35 6.28 -23.70
C ARG A 202 11.14 6.84 -24.43
N THR A 203 10.74 8.07 -24.14
CA THR A 203 9.54 8.70 -24.70
C THR A 203 9.61 8.82 -26.22
N ALA A 204 10.78 9.09 -26.80
CA ALA A 204 10.95 9.13 -28.25
C ALA A 204 10.68 7.76 -28.91
N SER A 205 11.14 6.68 -28.29
CA SER A 205 10.90 5.30 -28.75
C SER A 205 9.43 4.92 -28.63
N ILE A 206 8.79 5.25 -27.50
CA ILE A 206 7.35 4.99 -27.28
C ILE A 206 6.51 5.78 -28.30
N ALA A 207 6.82 7.05 -28.54
CA ALA A 207 6.14 7.87 -29.55
C ALA A 207 6.27 7.29 -30.97
N THR A 208 7.44 6.71 -31.28
CA THR A 208 7.67 6.01 -32.54
C THR A 208 6.78 4.76 -32.66
N GLU A 209 6.71 3.94 -31.61
CA GLU A 209 5.83 2.75 -31.62
C GLU A 209 4.35 3.11 -31.67
N ILE A 210 3.92 4.19 -31.01
CA ILE A 210 2.56 4.73 -31.17
C ILE A 210 2.28 5.04 -32.64
N ALA A 211 3.15 5.82 -33.30
CA ALA A 211 2.98 6.19 -34.70
C ALA A 211 2.96 4.97 -35.63
N GLN A 212 3.85 3.99 -35.40
CA GLN A 212 3.87 2.75 -36.16
C GLN A 212 2.64 1.89 -35.92
N THR A 213 2.14 1.78 -34.69
CA THR A 213 0.92 1.02 -34.41
C THR A 213 -0.30 1.71 -35.01
N TRP A 214 -0.40 3.03 -34.94
CA TRP A 214 -1.43 3.78 -35.68
C TRP A 214 -1.36 3.51 -37.18
N TYR A 215 -0.15 3.50 -37.75
CA TYR A 215 0.05 3.15 -39.15
C TYR A 215 -0.41 1.71 -39.44
N ARG A 216 -0.04 0.72 -38.61
CA ARG A 216 -0.45 -0.69 -38.74
C ARG A 216 -1.97 -0.88 -38.61
N ARG A 217 -2.58 -0.30 -37.57
CA ARG A 217 -4.03 -0.35 -37.35
C ARG A 217 -4.77 0.30 -38.53
N GLY A 218 -4.30 1.47 -38.97
CA GLY A 218 -4.82 2.19 -40.14
C GLY A 218 -4.48 1.57 -41.50
N HIS A 219 -3.57 0.59 -41.54
CA HIS A 219 -3.27 -0.20 -42.73
C HIS A 219 -4.06 -1.51 -42.65
N PRO A 220 -5.23 -1.60 -43.29
CA PRO A 220 -5.73 -2.92 -43.62
C PRO A 220 -4.65 -3.55 -44.51
N HIS A 221 -4.32 -4.82 -44.30
CA HIS A 221 -3.97 -5.63 -45.47
C HIS A 221 -5.12 -5.40 -46.46
N TRP A 222 -4.86 -4.66 -47.56
CA TRP A 222 -5.61 -4.58 -48.83
C TRP A 222 -5.58 -3.17 -49.43
N GLU A 223 -4.98 -3.14 -50.62
CA GLU A 223 -5.52 -2.55 -51.87
C GLU A 223 -6.46 -1.35 -51.70
N GLY A 224 -5.99 -0.19 -52.19
CA GLY A 224 -6.70 1.08 -52.13
C GLY A 224 -8.20 1.00 -52.45
N GLY A 225 -9.02 1.52 -51.55
CA GLY A 225 -10.48 1.50 -51.64
C GLY A 225 -11.17 2.54 -50.73
N ARG A 226 -12.51 2.47 -50.63
CA ARG A 226 -13.30 3.35 -49.75
C ARG A 226 -13.11 3.04 -48.26
N HIS A 227 -13.00 1.78 -47.87
CA HIS A 227 -12.72 1.38 -46.48
C HIS A 227 -11.37 1.89 -45.97
N ALA A 228 -10.28 1.78 -46.75
CA ALA A 228 -8.97 2.30 -46.34
C ALA A 228 -9.00 3.82 -46.06
N ARG A 229 -9.76 4.59 -46.86
CA ARG A 229 -9.96 6.03 -46.63
C ARG A 229 -10.83 6.33 -45.41
N CYS A 230 -11.83 5.51 -45.14
CA CYS A 230 -12.64 5.64 -43.93
C CYS A 230 -11.83 5.31 -42.67
N ALA A 231 -11.14 4.17 -42.67
CA ALA A 231 -10.23 3.74 -41.60
C ALA A 231 -9.15 4.80 -41.30
N TYR A 232 -8.55 5.38 -42.34
CA TYR A 232 -7.56 6.46 -42.19
C TYR A 232 -8.15 7.73 -41.58
N ARG A 233 -9.35 8.14 -42.01
CA ARG A 233 -10.04 9.32 -41.46
C ARG A 233 -10.44 9.11 -40.00
N CYS A 234 -10.99 7.92 -39.70
CA CYS A 234 -11.26 7.47 -38.34
C CYS A 234 -10.01 7.50 -37.47
N ALA A 235 -8.90 6.93 -37.95
CA ALA A 235 -7.63 6.93 -37.23
C ALA A 235 -7.14 8.36 -36.92
N LYS A 236 -7.27 9.27 -37.89
CA LYS A 236 -6.88 10.67 -37.74
C LYS A 236 -7.75 11.40 -36.70
N GLU A 237 -9.06 11.34 -36.83
CA GLU A 237 -9.99 11.98 -35.89
C GLU A 237 -9.85 11.40 -34.47
N CYS A 238 -9.63 10.09 -34.37
CA CYS A 238 -9.28 9.41 -33.13
C CYS A 238 -8.04 9.98 -32.49
N ARG A 239 -6.95 10.05 -33.24
CA ARG A 239 -5.67 10.56 -32.76
C ARG A 239 -5.79 12.00 -32.27
N GLU A 240 -6.60 12.81 -32.94
CA GLU A 240 -6.83 14.21 -32.57
C GLU A 240 -7.73 14.37 -31.32
N ARG A 241 -8.57 13.38 -30.99
CA ARG A 241 -9.55 13.44 -29.89
C ARG A 241 -9.26 12.55 -28.69
N ALA A 242 -8.38 11.55 -28.83
CA ALA A 242 -8.07 10.60 -27.77
C ALA A 242 -7.43 11.32 -26.58
N THR A 243 -8.00 11.17 -25.39
CA THR A 243 -7.35 11.54 -24.14
C THR A 243 -6.29 10.49 -23.77
N PRO A 244 -5.30 10.84 -22.92
CA PRO A 244 -4.48 9.86 -22.23
C PRO A 244 -5.34 8.73 -21.65
N LEU A 245 -4.95 7.47 -21.87
CA LEU A 245 -5.68 6.23 -21.51
C LEU A 245 -6.88 5.83 -22.37
N ASP A 246 -7.44 6.70 -23.22
CA ASP A 246 -8.51 6.32 -24.15
C ASP A 246 -7.96 5.63 -25.41
N ASP A 247 -7.88 4.30 -25.37
CA ASP A 247 -7.68 3.46 -26.58
C ASP A 247 -9.01 3.26 -27.34
N GLY A 248 -10.12 3.65 -26.73
CA GLY A 248 -11.48 3.26 -27.10
C GLY A 248 -12.07 3.98 -28.32
N CYS A 249 -11.46 5.03 -28.86
CA CYS A 249 -12.05 5.73 -30.01
C CYS A 249 -11.95 4.89 -31.31
N TYR A 250 -10.97 3.97 -31.39
CA TYR A 250 -10.60 3.31 -32.65
C TYR A 250 -11.63 2.26 -33.10
N ALA A 251 -12.05 1.40 -32.17
CA ALA A 251 -12.98 0.31 -32.47
C ALA A 251 -14.40 0.80 -32.87
N PRO A 252 -15.03 1.76 -32.18
CA PRO A 252 -16.33 2.31 -32.56
C PRO A 252 -16.29 3.02 -33.91
N CYS A 253 -15.25 3.80 -34.21
CA CYS A 253 -15.15 4.49 -35.49
C CYS A 253 -14.98 3.50 -36.66
N TYR A 254 -14.11 2.49 -36.49
CA TYR A 254 -13.89 1.48 -37.54
C TYR A 254 -15.14 0.63 -37.80
N SER A 255 -15.96 0.37 -36.78
CA SER A 255 -17.24 -0.36 -36.93
C SER A 255 -18.24 0.31 -37.88
N THR A 256 -17.99 1.56 -38.28
CA THR A 256 -18.87 2.37 -39.15
C THR A 256 -18.38 2.55 -40.60
N CYS A 257 -17.29 1.89 -41.03
CA CYS A 257 -16.54 2.22 -42.27
C CYS A 257 -16.87 1.49 -43.61
#